data_AF-A0A550BXX9-F1
#
_entry.id   AF-A0A550BXX9-F1
#
_cell.length_a   1.000
_cell.length_b   1.000
_cell.length_c   1.000
_cell.angle_alpha   90.00
_cell.angle_beta   90.00
_cell.angle_gamma   90.00
#
_symmetry.space_group_name_H-M   'P 1'
#
loop_
_entity.id
_entity.type
_entity.pdbx_description
1 polymer ?
#
loop_
_entity_poly.entity_id
_entity_poly.type
_entity_poly.pdbx_seq_one_letter_code
_entity_poly.pdbx_strand_id
1 'polypeptide(L)'
;MPKRYISHSQQPPPSQDLPIIERDIRATLITSVDRVLRNTPDIKVKQSPGWFPPEGTVLMNMHLRALPREIKLGHSHDDLLSLNDAYLASALKLFSSALTKPTSPSRCSFLETRVGLATLILEHARDDQLPWRPSLDLIRGAVHDVLVESAIADDDGCEVLYGRAGLLYALIRLRLAFDDAGKTDMSRAVHDSQVIADNTMERIMDSILAHGRYGAQTYATEVSSTAAPP
;
A
#
# COMPACT_ATOMS: atom_id res chain seq x y z
N MET A 1 -27.33 -0.62 -26.24
CA MET A 1 -26.27 -0.88 -25.24
C MET A 1 -25.53 0.42 -24.97
N PRO A 2 -25.43 0.89 -23.71
CA PRO A 2 -24.66 2.08 -23.38
C PRO A 2 -23.16 1.83 -23.64
N LYS A 3 -22.52 2.70 -24.42
CA LYS A 3 -21.08 2.62 -24.67
C LYS A 3 -20.33 2.86 -23.35
N ARG A 4 -19.62 1.84 -22.87
CA ARG A 4 -18.73 1.91 -21.69
C ARG A 4 -17.47 2.78 -21.89
N TYR A 5 -17.25 3.26 -23.11
CA TYR A 5 -16.06 4.03 -23.45
C TYR A 5 -16.43 5.49 -23.69
N ILE A 6 -15.82 6.38 -22.89
CA ILE A 6 -15.81 7.81 -23.16
C ILE A 6 -14.95 8.00 -24.40
N SER A 7 -15.56 8.46 -25.50
CA SER A 7 -14.83 8.78 -26.73
C SER A 7 -13.98 10.01 -26.46
N HIS A 8 -12.69 9.82 -26.22
CA HIS A 8 -11.74 10.92 -26.19
C HIS A 8 -11.23 11.18 -27.60
N SER A 9 -11.16 12.46 -28.01
CA SER A 9 -10.37 12.82 -29.18
C SER A 9 -8.94 12.37 -28.92
N GLN A 10 -8.33 11.60 -29.80
CA GLN A 10 -6.91 11.20 -29.67
C GLN A 10 -5.95 12.39 -29.77
N GLN A 11 -6.46 13.61 -29.94
CA GLN A 11 -5.67 14.83 -29.91
C GLN A 11 -5.59 15.37 -28.48
N PRO A 12 -4.39 15.75 -28.02
CA PRO A 12 -4.23 16.44 -26.75
C PRO A 12 -5.01 17.77 -26.77
N PRO A 13 -5.46 18.25 -25.61
CA PRO A 13 -6.11 19.56 -25.53
C PRO A 13 -5.17 20.66 -26.08
N PRO A 14 -5.71 21.67 -26.77
CA PRO A 14 -4.96 22.85 -27.19
C PRO A 14 -4.12 23.44 -26.05
N SER A 15 -2.93 23.95 -26.35
CA SER A 15 -2.01 24.50 -25.34
C SER A 15 -2.63 25.64 -24.52
N GLN A 16 -3.54 26.41 -25.12
CA GLN A 16 -4.30 27.48 -24.46
C GLN A 16 -5.32 26.98 -23.41
N ASP A 17 -5.73 25.71 -23.49
CA ASP A 17 -6.69 25.10 -22.57
C ASP A 17 -5.99 24.49 -21.34
N LEU A 18 -4.67 24.22 -21.43
CA LEU A 18 -3.89 23.62 -20.35
C LEU A 18 -3.97 24.41 -19.03
N PRO A 19 -3.86 25.76 -19.01
CA PRO A 19 -4.01 26.52 -17.77
C PRO A 19 -5.40 26.41 -17.15
N ILE A 20 -6.44 26.28 -17.99
CA ILE A 20 -7.84 26.12 -17.54
C ILE A 20 -8.00 24.74 -16.92
N ILE A 21 -7.56 23.69 -17.62
CA ILE A 21 -7.59 22.30 -17.14
C ILE A 21 -6.82 22.17 -15.82
N GLU A 22 -5.64 22.78 -15.73
CA GLU A 22 -4.84 22.77 -14.50
C GLU A 22 -5.58 23.42 -13.34
N ARG A 23 -6.19 24.59 -13.56
CA ARG A 23 -7.00 25.27 -12.53
C ARG A 23 -8.17 24.41 -12.08
N ASP A 24 -8.87 23.77 -13.02
CA ASP A 24 -10.04 22.96 -12.73
C ASP A 24 -9.66 21.67 -12.00
N ILE A 25 -8.53 21.04 -12.34
CA ILE A 25 -7.95 19.91 -11.60
C ILE A 25 -7.61 20.33 -10.17
N ARG A 26 -6.95 21.47 -9.98
CA ARG A 26 -6.60 21.99 -8.64
C ARG A 26 -7.86 22.26 -7.80
N ALA A 27 -8.87 22.91 -8.36
CA ALA A 27 -10.13 23.19 -7.67
C ALA A 27 -10.88 21.89 -7.28
N THR A 28 -10.89 20.90 -8.18
CA THR A 28 -11.50 19.58 -7.96
C THR A 28 -10.76 18.81 -6.87
N LEU A 29 -9.42 18.85 -6.88
CA LEU A 29 -8.58 18.23 -5.86
C LEU A 29 -8.91 18.80 -4.48
N ILE A 30 -8.87 20.13 -4.31
CA ILE A 30 -9.18 20.80 -3.04
C ILE A 30 -10.55 20.37 -2.52
N THR A 31 -11.58 20.46 -3.37
CA THR A 31 -12.95 20.09 -3.01
C THR A 31 -13.07 18.62 -2.58
N SER A 32 -12.33 17.73 -3.26
CA SER A 32 -12.34 16.29 -2.99
C SER A 32 -11.63 15.95 -1.69
N VAL A 33 -10.47 16.58 -1.43
CA VAL A 33 -9.71 16.43 -0.19
C VAL A 33 -10.54 16.91 0.99
N ASP A 34 -11.10 18.11 0.90
CA ASP A 34 -12.03 18.67 1.87
C ASP A 34 -13.21 17.73 2.16
N ARG A 35 -13.77 17.11 1.12
CA ARG A 35 -14.86 16.15 1.28
C ARG A 35 -14.39 14.91 2.04
N VAL A 36 -13.21 14.36 1.75
CA VAL A 36 -12.67 13.21 2.49
C VAL A 36 -12.45 13.62 3.95
N LEU A 37 -11.69 14.70 4.20
CA LEU A 37 -11.33 15.15 5.53
C LEU A 37 -12.53 15.58 6.38
N ARG A 38 -13.66 16.01 5.81
CA ARG A 38 -14.90 16.24 6.57
C ARG A 38 -15.61 14.95 6.99
N ASN A 39 -15.44 13.86 6.24
CA ASN A 39 -16.13 12.59 6.49
C ASN A 39 -15.26 11.58 7.27
N THR A 40 -13.96 11.84 7.45
CA THR A 40 -13.03 10.98 8.20
C THR A 40 -12.94 11.24 9.73
N PRO A 41 -13.15 12.44 10.31
CA PRO A 41 -12.91 12.67 11.75
C PRO A 41 -13.97 12.04 12.66
N ASP A 42 -15.17 11.80 12.14
CA ASP A 42 -16.30 11.21 12.89
C ASP A 42 -16.36 9.69 12.83
N ILE A 43 -15.29 9.03 12.36
CA ILE A 43 -15.23 7.59 12.32
C ILE A 43 -14.96 7.06 13.75
N LYS A 44 -15.96 7.20 14.63
CA LYS A 44 -16.27 6.15 15.60
C LYS A 44 -16.59 4.91 14.77
N VAL A 45 -15.55 4.16 14.39
CA VAL A 45 -15.63 2.96 13.55
C VAL A 45 -16.70 2.06 14.16
N LYS A 46 -17.92 2.13 13.61
CA LYS A 46 -18.79 0.96 13.64
C LYS A 46 -17.94 -0.11 12.97
N GLN A 47 -17.66 -1.18 13.71
CA GLN A 47 -16.95 -2.37 13.25
C GLN A 47 -17.77 -3.07 12.14
N SER A 48 -18.13 -2.34 11.09
CA SER A 48 -18.81 -2.91 9.95
C SER A 48 -17.79 -3.77 9.21
N PRO A 49 -18.10 -5.06 8.99
CA PRO A 49 -17.28 -5.91 8.14
C PRO A 49 -17.19 -5.25 6.76
N GLY A 50 -15.98 -4.91 6.31
CA GLY A 50 -15.75 -4.20 5.04
C GLY A 50 -15.41 -2.71 5.17
N TRP A 51 -15.14 -2.20 6.37
CA TRP A 51 -14.61 -0.85 6.54
C TRP A 51 -13.19 -0.74 5.96
N PHE A 52 -13.01 0.15 4.97
CA PHE A 52 -11.70 0.46 4.38
C PHE A 52 -10.76 0.99 5.46
N PRO A 53 -9.60 0.38 5.64
CA PRO A 53 -8.75 0.72 6.76
C PRO A 53 -8.11 2.12 6.48
N PRO A 54 -7.79 2.91 7.54
CA PRO A 54 -7.38 4.32 7.44
C PRO A 54 -6.14 4.59 6.56
N GLU A 55 -5.45 3.54 6.15
CA GLU A 55 -4.30 3.48 5.25
C GLU A 55 -4.51 4.35 4.01
N GLY A 56 -5.70 4.27 3.40
CA GLY A 56 -6.02 5.07 2.21
C GLY A 56 -5.99 6.58 2.46
N THR A 57 -6.53 7.03 3.60
CA THR A 57 -6.50 8.45 3.98
C THR A 57 -5.10 8.88 4.39
N VAL A 58 -4.37 8.03 5.12
CA VAL A 58 -2.99 8.32 5.51
C VAL A 58 -2.10 8.49 4.27
N LEU A 59 -2.20 7.58 3.30
CA LEU A 59 -1.50 7.67 2.01
C LEU A 59 -1.88 8.93 1.24
N MET A 60 -3.18 9.23 1.15
CA MET A 60 -3.66 10.46 0.51
C MET A 60 -2.97 11.67 1.13
N ASN A 61 -2.99 11.80 2.46
CA ASN A 61 -2.36 12.91 3.17
C ASN A 61 -0.84 12.98 2.96
N MET A 62 -0.15 11.83 2.92
CA MET A 62 1.29 11.78 2.61
C MET A 62 1.58 12.30 1.20
N HIS A 63 0.77 11.92 0.21
CA HIS A 63 0.91 12.42 -1.16
C HIS A 63 0.55 13.90 -1.29
N LEU A 64 -0.50 14.35 -0.59
CA LEU A 64 -0.88 15.77 -0.55
C LEU A 64 0.23 16.64 0.05
N ARG A 65 0.93 16.15 1.08
CA ARG A 65 2.10 16.82 1.68
C ARG A 65 3.28 16.91 0.72
N ALA A 66 3.41 15.99 -0.23
CA ALA A 66 4.48 16.00 -1.23
C ALA A 66 4.21 17.00 -2.37
N LEU A 67 3.01 17.59 -2.44
CA LEU A 67 2.70 18.60 -3.44
C LEU A 67 3.48 19.91 -3.20
N PRO A 68 3.73 20.70 -4.27
CA PRO A 68 4.31 22.02 -4.13
C PRO A 68 3.48 22.92 -3.20
N ARG A 69 4.16 23.69 -2.33
CA ARG A 69 3.52 24.52 -1.28
C ARG A 69 2.62 25.63 -1.84
N GLU A 70 2.76 25.94 -3.12
CA GLU A 70 1.91 26.90 -3.84
C GLU A 70 0.47 26.39 -3.99
N ILE A 71 0.24 25.07 -3.90
CA ILE A 71 -1.10 24.48 -3.91
C ILE A 71 -1.71 24.62 -2.51
N LYS A 72 -2.60 25.59 -2.36
CA LYS A 72 -3.33 25.82 -1.11
C LYS A 72 -4.46 24.80 -0.93
N LEU A 73 -4.18 23.73 -0.19
CA LEU A 73 -5.14 22.65 0.09
C LEU A 73 -6.12 22.95 1.24
N GLY A 74 -6.07 24.14 1.84
CA GLY A 74 -6.87 24.47 3.04
C GLY A 74 -6.29 23.91 4.35
N HIS A 75 -5.32 23.00 4.26
CA HIS A 75 -4.58 22.41 5.38
C HIS A 75 -3.08 22.65 5.21
N SER A 76 -2.37 22.95 6.30
CA SER A 76 -0.91 23.00 6.27
C SER A 76 -0.31 21.60 6.18
N HIS A 77 0.96 21.50 5.77
CA HIS A 77 1.67 20.22 5.74
C HIS A 77 1.76 19.58 7.14
N ASP A 78 1.84 20.40 8.19
CA ASP A 78 1.90 19.93 9.59
C ASP A 78 0.52 19.46 10.09
N ASP A 79 -0.57 20.07 9.62
CA ASP A 79 -1.93 19.59 9.90
C ASP A 79 -2.16 18.19 9.33
N LEU A 80 -1.72 17.96 8.08
CA LEU A 80 -1.82 16.64 7.43
C LEU A 80 -1.00 15.57 8.16
N LEU A 81 0.16 15.93 8.71
CA LEU A 81 0.95 15.02 9.53
C LEU A 81 0.25 14.67 10.85
N SER A 82 -0.27 15.68 11.54
CA SER A 82 -0.99 15.50 12.80
C SER A 82 -2.25 14.65 12.61
N LEU A 83 -2.93 14.80 11.47
CA LEU A 83 -4.06 13.96 11.08
C LEU A 83 -3.64 12.50 10.86
N ASN A 84 -2.51 12.27 10.20
CA ASN A 84 -1.97 10.92 10.02
C ASN A 84 -1.65 10.24 11.35
N ASP A 85 -1.02 10.96 12.29
CA ASP A 85 -0.75 10.43 13.63
C ASP A 85 -2.05 10.03 14.33
N ALA A 86 -3.08 10.88 14.24
CA ALA A 86 -4.39 10.59 14.82
C ALA A 86 -5.07 9.37 14.16
N TYR A 87 -4.99 9.23 12.84
CA TYR A 87 -5.56 8.09 12.11
C TYR A 87 -4.84 6.78 12.43
N LEU A 88 -3.50 6.78 12.43
CA LEU A 88 -2.69 5.61 12.76
C LEU A 88 -2.90 5.20 14.23
N ALA A 89 -2.91 6.15 15.16
CA ALA A 89 -3.20 5.87 16.57
C ALA A 89 -4.63 5.33 16.77
N SER A 90 -5.60 5.84 16.02
CA SER A 90 -6.98 5.33 16.06
C SER A 90 -7.08 3.92 15.49
N ALA A 91 -6.38 3.63 14.39
CA ALA A 91 -6.31 2.28 13.80
C ALA A 91 -5.79 1.27 14.82
N LEU A 92 -4.69 1.60 15.51
CA LEU A 92 -4.09 0.74 16.53
C LEU A 92 -5.02 0.48 17.72
N LYS A 93 -5.82 1.47 18.13
CA LYS A 93 -6.81 1.31 19.20
C LYS A 93 -7.98 0.43 18.80
N LEU A 94 -8.45 0.55 17.57
CA LEU A 94 -9.60 -0.19 17.06
C LEU A 94 -9.28 -1.66 16.80
N PHE A 95 -8.04 -1.93 16.38
CA PHE A 95 -7.56 -3.26 16.06
C PHE A 95 -6.49 -3.65 17.08
N SER A 96 -6.91 -4.19 18.23
CA SER A 96 -5.98 -4.67 19.27
C SER A 96 -5.00 -5.74 18.77
N SER A 97 -5.33 -6.42 17.67
CA SER A 97 -4.49 -7.37 16.96
C SER A 97 -3.80 -6.79 15.71
N ALA A 98 -3.84 -5.47 15.49
CA ALA A 98 -3.31 -4.79 14.30
C ALA A 98 -1.86 -5.15 13.98
N LEU A 99 -1.04 -5.33 15.02
CA LEU A 99 0.38 -5.64 14.88
C LEU A 99 0.69 -7.10 15.20
N THR A 100 -0.30 -7.98 15.10
CA THR A 100 -0.05 -9.43 15.15
C THR A 100 0.26 -9.97 13.77
N LYS A 101 1.27 -10.83 13.71
CA LYS A 101 1.75 -11.46 12.47
C LYS A 101 0.59 -12.06 11.66
N PRO A 102 0.59 -11.93 10.32
CA PRO A 102 -0.36 -12.63 9.47
C PRO A 102 -0.36 -14.14 9.73
N THR A 103 -1.52 -14.78 9.61
CA THR A 103 -1.68 -16.24 9.82
C THR A 103 -1.36 -17.05 8.59
N SER A 104 -1.25 -16.41 7.42
CA SER A 104 -0.95 -17.04 6.14
C SER A 104 0.01 -16.18 5.35
N PRO A 105 1.03 -16.77 4.69
CA PRO A 105 1.87 -16.07 3.72
C PRO A 105 1.07 -15.47 2.56
N SER A 106 -0.08 -16.04 2.21
CA SER A 106 -0.96 -15.52 1.15
C SER A 106 -1.74 -14.25 1.55
N ARG A 107 -1.59 -13.77 2.79
CA ARG A 107 -2.25 -12.57 3.33
C ARG A 107 -1.24 -11.60 3.95
N CYS A 108 -0.22 -11.23 3.17
CA CYS A 108 0.85 -10.32 3.57
C CYS A 108 0.94 -9.02 2.75
N SER A 109 -0.09 -8.67 1.97
CA SER A 109 -0.07 -7.47 1.14
C SER A 109 -0.12 -6.16 1.93
N PHE A 110 0.48 -5.12 1.37
CA PHE A 110 0.25 -3.74 1.77
C PHE A 110 -1.25 -3.35 1.82
N LEU A 111 -2.07 -3.81 0.87
CA LEU A 111 -3.50 -3.54 0.85
C LEU A 111 -4.23 -4.60 1.68
N GLU A 112 -5.37 -4.24 2.31
CA GLU A 112 -6.30 -5.16 2.98
C GLU A 112 -5.69 -6.09 4.07
N THR A 113 -4.42 -5.90 4.45
CA THR A 113 -3.74 -6.65 5.51
C THR A 113 -2.98 -5.73 6.45
N ARG A 114 -2.55 -6.30 7.57
CA ARG A 114 -1.80 -5.61 8.62
C ARG A 114 -0.43 -5.09 8.17
N VAL A 115 0.11 -5.64 7.08
CA VAL A 115 1.37 -5.15 6.51
C VAL A 115 1.24 -3.70 6.03
N GLY A 116 0.08 -3.29 5.51
CA GLY A 116 -0.19 -1.90 5.14
C GLY A 116 -0.05 -0.93 6.30
N LEU A 117 -0.80 -1.17 7.37
CA LEU A 117 -0.74 -0.36 8.58
C LEU A 117 0.67 -0.33 9.19
N ALA A 118 1.33 -1.49 9.29
CA ALA A 118 2.69 -1.58 9.81
C ALA A 118 3.68 -0.77 8.95
N THR A 119 3.53 -0.83 7.63
CA THR A 119 4.35 -0.07 6.67
C THR A 119 4.16 1.43 6.85
N LEU A 120 2.91 1.90 6.92
CA LEU A 120 2.61 3.32 7.12
C LEU A 120 3.08 3.82 8.49
N ILE A 121 3.00 2.99 9.53
CA ILE A 121 3.59 3.32 10.83
C ILE A 121 5.09 3.52 10.67
N LEU A 122 5.81 2.64 9.99
CA LEU A 122 7.26 2.81 9.80
C LEU A 122 7.61 4.04 8.95
N GLU A 123 6.87 4.31 7.87
CA GLU A 123 7.11 5.48 7.02
C GLU A 123 6.83 6.81 7.74
N HIS A 124 5.87 6.81 8.67
CA HIS A 124 5.36 8.04 9.28
C HIS A 124 5.84 8.24 10.73
N ALA A 125 6.22 7.19 11.44
CA ALA A 125 6.61 7.27 12.84
C ALA A 125 7.79 8.24 13.03
N ARG A 126 7.59 9.19 13.92
CA ARG A 126 8.68 9.87 14.61
C ARG A 126 9.01 9.00 15.82
N ASP A 127 10.30 8.72 16.06
CA ASP A 127 10.85 7.57 16.80
C ASP A 127 10.13 7.13 18.10
N ASP A 128 9.31 7.97 18.74
CA ASP A 128 8.62 7.68 20.01
C ASP A 128 7.07 7.70 19.98
N GLN A 129 6.41 8.11 18.89
CA GLN A 129 4.94 8.34 18.91
C GLN A 129 4.10 7.13 18.51
N LEU A 130 4.66 6.26 17.67
CA LEU A 130 3.97 5.08 17.15
C LEU A 130 4.82 3.82 17.42
N PRO A 131 4.19 2.65 17.59
CA PRO A 131 4.88 1.40 17.91
C PRO A 131 5.64 0.83 16.71
N TRP A 132 6.71 1.49 16.29
CA TRP A 132 7.47 1.12 15.09
C TRP A 132 8.18 -0.24 15.23
N ARG A 133 8.63 -0.63 16.43
CA ARG A 133 9.28 -1.94 16.66
C ARG A 133 8.34 -3.12 16.36
N PRO A 134 7.14 -3.21 16.97
CA PRO A 134 6.17 -4.24 16.60
C PRO A 134 5.79 -4.23 15.12
N SER A 135 5.71 -3.05 14.49
CA SER A 135 5.46 -2.94 13.04
C SER A 135 6.57 -3.57 12.21
N LEU A 136 7.84 -3.30 12.56
CA LEU A 136 8.99 -3.93 11.90
C LEU A 136 9.00 -5.45 12.11
N ASP A 137 8.75 -5.92 13.33
CA ASP A 137 8.70 -7.35 13.64
C ASP A 137 7.59 -8.07 12.86
N LEU A 138 6.43 -7.43 12.67
CA LEU A 138 5.36 -7.95 11.81
C LEU A 138 5.83 -8.12 10.37
N ILE A 139 6.46 -7.10 9.79
CA ILE A 139 6.93 -7.13 8.40
C ILE A 139 8.03 -8.17 8.23
N ARG A 140 8.98 -8.24 9.17
CA ARG A 140 10.01 -9.29 9.20
C ARG A 140 9.40 -10.68 9.23
N GLY A 141 8.38 -10.89 10.06
CA GLY A 141 7.65 -12.15 10.15
C GLY A 141 6.96 -12.50 8.83
N ALA A 142 6.32 -11.53 8.17
CA ALA A 142 5.68 -11.72 6.87
C ALA A 142 6.69 -12.08 5.77
N VAL A 143 7.83 -11.38 5.72
CA VAL A 143 8.93 -11.67 4.79
C VAL A 143 9.48 -13.08 5.03
N HIS A 144 9.77 -13.43 6.29
CA HIS A 144 10.27 -14.75 6.62
C HIS A 144 9.33 -15.86 6.15
N ASP A 145 8.02 -15.70 6.37
CA ASP A 145 7.04 -16.70 5.99
C ASP A 145 6.96 -16.90 4.48
N VAL A 146 6.95 -15.81 3.70
CA VAL A 146 7.00 -15.87 2.24
C VAL A 146 8.28 -16.54 1.74
N LEU A 147 9.42 -16.32 2.41
CA LEU A 147 10.70 -16.88 2.00
C LEU A 147 10.92 -18.35 2.40
N VAL A 148 10.21 -18.83 3.42
CA VAL A 148 10.27 -20.24 3.90
C VAL A 148 9.21 -21.11 3.22
N GLU A 149 8.11 -20.50 2.78
CA GLU A 149 7.09 -21.19 2.01
C GLU A 149 7.68 -21.72 0.70
N SER A 150 7.87 -23.04 0.66
CA SER A 150 8.53 -23.77 -0.42
C SER A 150 7.55 -24.45 -1.37
N ALA A 151 6.26 -24.46 -1.03
CA ALA A 151 5.25 -25.17 -1.77
C ALA A 151 4.63 -24.27 -2.84
N ILE A 152 5.00 -24.50 -4.11
CA ILE A 152 4.28 -23.98 -5.30
C ILE A 152 2.95 -24.75 -5.50
N ALA A 153 2.37 -25.27 -4.42
CA ALA A 153 1.22 -26.17 -4.48
C ALA A 153 -0.09 -25.42 -4.75
N ASP A 154 -0.09 -24.09 -4.54
CA ASP A 154 -1.24 -23.22 -4.72
C ASP A 154 -0.80 -21.92 -5.42
N ASP A 155 -1.52 -21.50 -6.46
CA ASP A 155 -1.29 -20.22 -7.16
C ASP A 155 -1.78 -19.02 -6.31
N ASP A 156 -2.47 -19.30 -5.20
CA ASP A 156 -3.01 -18.28 -4.33
C ASP A 156 -1.93 -17.41 -3.67
N GLY A 157 -2.21 -16.11 -3.61
CA GLY A 157 -1.42 -15.14 -2.86
C GLY A 157 -0.22 -14.55 -3.60
N CYS A 158 -0.15 -14.60 -4.93
CA CYS A 158 0.83 -13.80 -5.69
C CYS A 158 0.31 -12.42 -6.15
N GLU A 159 -0.97 -12.13 -5.92
CA GLU A 159 -1.59 -10.89 -6.35
C GLU A 159 -1.31 -9.69 -5.41
N VAL A 160 -1.85 -8.51 -5.77
CA VAL A 160 -1.49 -7.23 -5.15
C VAL A 160 -2.34 -6.91 -3.93
N LEU A 161 -3.59 -7.35 -3.85
CA LEU A 161 -4.55 -6.98 -2.79
C LEU A 161 -4.30 -7.71 -1.46
N TYR A 162 -3.83 -8.95 -1.47
CA TYR A 162 -3.61 -9.79 -0.29
C TYR A 162 -2.24 -10.49 -0.31
N GLY A 163 -1.67 -10.70 -1.50
CA GLY A 163 -0.50 -11.53 -1.72
C GLY A 163 0.88 -10.86 -1.68
N ARG A 164 1.85 -11.61 -2.20
CA ARG A 164 3.29 -11.34 -2.22
C ARG A 164 3.66 -10.12 -3.06
N ALA A 165 2.95 -9.83 -4.15
CA ALA A 165 3.18 -8.62 -4.94
C ALA A 165 2.84 -7.36 -4.12
N GLY A 166 1.79 -7.43 -3.31
CA GLY A 166 1.46 -6.39 -2.36
C GLY A 166 2.49 -6.24 -1.23
N LEU A 167 3.08 -7.34 -0.75
CA LEU A 167 4.21 -7.29 0.21
C LEU A 167 5.43 -6.62 -0.43
N LEU A 168 5.79 -7.01 -1.65
CA LEU A 168 6.91 -6.41 -2.38
C LEU A 168 6.73 -4.90 -2.54
N TYR A 169 5.51 -4.45 -2.85
CA TYR A 169 5.17 -3.03 -2.88
C TYR A 169 5.44 -2.34 -1.53
N ALA A 170 5.03 -2.94 -0.40
CA ALA A 170 5.34 -2.41 0.93
C ALA A 170 6.86 -2.26 1.15
N LEU A 171 7.66 -3.28 0.82
CA LEU A 171 9.11 -3.25 1.01
C LEU A 171 9.79 -2.18 0.17
N ILE A 172 9.36 -1.99 -1.08
CA ILE A 172 9.86 -0.91 -1.95
C ILE A 172 9.56 0.44 -1.34
N ARG A 173 8.35 0.65 -0.80
CA ARG A 173 8.02 1.91 -0.14
C ARG A 173 8.89 2.17 1.09
N LEU A 174 9.12 1.15 1.92
CA LEU A 174 10.05 1.27 3.05
C LEU A 174 11.45 1.62 2.58
N ARG A 175 11.95 0.98 1.52
CA ARG A 175 13.27 1.33 0.97
C ARG A 175 13.35 2.81 0.60
N LEU A 176 12.32 3.33 -0.08
CA LEU A 176 12.26 4.75 -0.46
C LEU A 176 12.18 5.68 0.77
N ALA A 177 11.47 5.28 1.82
CA ALA A 177 11.37 6.06 3.06
C ALA A 177 12.66 6.04 3.89
N PHE A 178 13.46 4.98 3.77
CA PHE A 178 14.69 4.75 4.55
C PHE A 178 15.97 4.81 3.70
N ASP A 179 15.92 5.45 2.53
CA ASP A 179 17.06 5.56 1.60
C ASP A 179 18.29 6.21 2.27
N ASP A 180 18.03 7.14 3.20
CA ASP A 180 19.04 7.70 4.09
C ASP A 180 19.30 6.80 5.32
N ALA A 181 20.16 5.80 5.14
CA ALA A 181 20.58 4.91 6.22
C ALA A 181 21.19 5.69 7.41
N GLY A 182 20.75 5.38 8.63
CA GLY A 182 21.49 5.71 9.85
C GLY A 182 21.16 7.04 10.53
N LYS A 183 20.14 7.79 10.07
CA LYS A 183 19.73 9.05 10.71
C LYS A 183 18.99 8.86 12.04
N THR A 184 18.30 7.75 12.20
CA THR A 184 17.49 7.44 13.41
C THR A 184 17.66 5.98 13.84
N ASP A 185 17.28 5.68 15.08
CA ASP A 185 17.26 4.31 15.61
C ASP A 185 16.34 3.40 14.77
N MET A 186 15.19 3.92 14.35
CA MET A 186 14.27 3.21 13.47
C MET A 186 14.91 2.91 12.11
N SER A 187 15.58 3.89 11.48
CA SER A 187 16.27 3.68 10.20
C SER A 187 17.33 2.58 10.32
N ARG A 188 18.17 2.62 11.36
CA ARG A 188 19.17 1.56 11.61
C ARG A 188 18.52 0.19 11.77
N ALA A 189 17.46 0.08 12.59
CA ALA A 189 16.78 -1.18 12.81
C ALA A 189 16.13 -1.74 11.52
N VAL A 190 15.55 -0.89 10.67
CA VAL A 190 14.98 -1.30 9.38
C VAL A 190 16.08 -1.85 8.46
N HIS A 191 17.22 -1.16 8.36
CA HIS A 191 18.37 -1.64 7.58
C HIS A 191 18.95 -2.96 8.13
N ASP A 192 19.19 -3.03 9.43
CA ASP A 192 19.74 -4.21 10.11
C ASP A 192 18.82 -5.44 9.97
N SER A 193 17.50 -5.22 9.83
CA SER A 193 16.53 -6.30 9.65
C SER A 193 16.61 -6.99 8.28
N GLN A 194 17.29 -6.38 7.29
CA GLN A 194 17.43 -6.86 5.91
C GLN A 194 16.11 -6.99 5.12
N VAL A 195 14.98 -6.47 5.63
CA VAL A 195 13.69 -6.56 4.93
C VAL A 195 13.63 -5.73 3.64
N ILE A 196 14.40 -4.65 3.58
CA ILE A 196 14.53 -3.78 2.40
C ILE A 196 15.79 -4.05 1.56
N ALA A 197 16.52 -5.12 1.87
CA ALA A 197 17.74 -5.48 1.16
C ALA A 197 17.41 -6.06 -0.23
N ASP A 198 18.28 -5.82 -1.21
CA ASP A 198 18.10 -6.27 -2.59
C ASP A 198 17.86 -7.78 -2.68
N ASN A 199 18.66 -8.58 -1.96
CA ASN A 199 18.53 -10.03 -1.93
C ASN A 199 17.16 -10.51 -1.43
N THR A 200 16.56 -9.82 -0.45
CA THR A 200 15.24 -10.14 0.10
C THR A 200 14.16 -9.87 -0.96
N MET A 201 14.22 -8.71 -1.60
CA MET A 201 13.25 -8.33 -2.63
C MET A 201 13.37 -9.20 -3.89
N GLU A 202 14.59 -9.51 -4.33
CA GLU A 202 14.87 -10.42 -5.44
C GLU A 202 14.26 -11.80 -5.18
N ARG A 203 14.45 -12.36 -3.97
CA ARG A 203 13.87 -13.66 -3.62
C ARG A 203 12.34 -13.65 -3.59
N ILE A 204 11.71 -12.58 -3.12
CA ILE A 204 10.24 -12.43 -3.17
C ILE A 204 9.78 -12.32 -4.63
N MET A 205 10.48 -11.56 -5.46
CA MET A 205 10.19 -11.44 -6.89
C MET A 205 10.32 -12.77 -7.62
N ASP A 206 11.40 -13.52 -7.37
CA ASP A 206 11.60 -14.86 -7.92
C ASP A 206 10.47 -15.82 -7.51
N SER A 207 10.02 -15.73 -6.26
CA SER A 207 8.86 -16.49 -5.78
C SER A 207 7.59 -16.14 -6.57
N ILE A 208 7.31 -14.86 -6.81
CA ILE A 208 6.16 -14.41 -7.61
C ILE A 208 6.26 -14.95 -9.05
N LEU A 209 7.43 -14.85 -9.67
CA LEU A 209 7.66 -15.33 -11.03
C LEU A 209 7.54 -16.85 -11.14
N ALA A 210 8.01 -17.59 -10.15
CA ALA A 210 7.90 -19.04 -10.10
C ALA A 210 6.42 -19.49 -10.06
N HIS A 211 5.61 -18.87 -9.21
CA HIS A 211 4.17 -19.15 -9.14
C HIS A 211 3.46 -18.77 -10.44
N GLY A 212 3.74 -17.58 -11.00
CA GLY A 212 3.15 -17.17 -12.28
C GLY A 212 3.49 -18.13 -13.44
N ARG A 213 4.71 -18.68 -13.48
CA ARG A 213 5.08 -19.73 -14.46
C ARG A 213 4.32 -21.02 -14.22
N TYR A 214 4.18 -21.43 -12.97
CA TYR A 214 3.43 -22.63 -12.60
C TYR A 214 1.95 -22.49 -12.97
N GLY A 215 1.28 -21.39 -12.59
CA GLY A 215 -0.11 -21.12 -12.95
C GLY A 215 -0.33 -21.11 -14.46
N ALA A 216 0.60 -20.53 -15.24
CA ALA A 216 0.54 -20.58 -16.70
C ALA A 216 0.67 -22.00 -17.28
N GLN A 217 1.53 -22.85 -16.71
CA GLN A 217 1.69 -24.25 -17.12
C GLN A 217 0.45 -25.08 -16.80
N THR A 218 -0.12 -24.90 -15.61
CA THR A 218 -1.38 -25.54 -15.19
C THR A 218 -2.52 -25.16 -16.14
N TYR A 219 -2.69 -23.85 -16.40
CA TYR A 219 -3.69 -23.36 -17.34
C TYR A 219 -3.52 -23.93 -18.75
N ALA A 220 -2.28 -23.96 -19.27
CA ALA A 220 -2.01 -24.53 -20.59
C ALA A 220 -2.38 -26.03 -20.67
N THR A 221 -2.16 -26.79 -19.59
CA THR A 221 -2.52 -28.21 -19.49
C THR A 221 -4.03 -28.39 -19.45
N GLU A 222 -4.74 -27.59 -18.66
CA GLU A 222 -6.21 -27.62 -18.56
C GLU A 222 -6.88 -27.27 -19.89
N VAL A 223 -6.44 -26.21 -20.56
CA VAL A 223 -6.95 -25.82 -21.88
C VAL A 223 -6.68 -26.90 -22.93
N SER A 224 -5.49 -27.51 -22.91
CA SER A 224 -5.16 -28.59 -23.85
C SER A 224 -6.00 -29.85 -23.60
N SER A 225 -6.29 -30.16 -22.33
CA SER A 225 -7.12 -31.32 -21.94
C SER A 225 -8.61 -31.14 -22.27
N THR A 226 -9.10 -29.90 -22.27
CA THR A 226 -10.49 -29.56 -22.59
C THR A 226 -10.74 -29.36 -24.08
N ALA A 227 -9.68 -29.12 -24.86
CA ALA A 227 -9.74 -28.94 -26.32
C ALA A 227 -9.69 -30.25 -27.13
N ALA A 228 -9.51 -31.41 -26.50
CA ALA A 228 -9.59 -32.71 -27.18
C ALA A 228 -11.06 -33.14 -27.35
N PRO A 229 -11.60 -33.20 -28.59
CA PRO A 229 -12.92 -33.80 -28.81
C PRO A 229 -12.84 -35.33 -28.64
N PRO A 230 -13.96 -36.01 -28.33
CA PRO A 230 -14.03 -37.48 -28.27
C PRO A 230 -13.74 -38.13 -29.63
#